data_AF-A0A359KPM6-F1
#
_entry.id   AF-A0A359KPM6-F1
#
_cell.length_a   1.000
_cell.length_b   1.000
_cell.length_c   1.000
_cell.angle_alpha   90.00
_cell.angle_beta   90.00
_cell.angle_gamma   90.00
#
_symmetry.space_group_name_H-M   'P 1'
#
loop_
_entity.id
_entity.type
_entity.pdbx_description
1 polymer ?
#
loop_
_entity_poly.entity_id
_entity_poly.type
_entity_poly.pdbx_seq_one_letter_code
_entity_poly.pdbx_strand_id
1 'polypeptide(L)'
;MRLSSAELRQRQIVDLEHVLAALSEADRERFARLYEVSSAVGRLVPPDHMRRWIVKYFGSVEAVSEQKVVRVTNRWTLEGSLFNELRARRPLEARIPADLANEIARTAPDPFCEPELNTPEDVFGRIEGKHAVTASNIAKYDGYHGVVIFREHDPLAFTEASVKDAIDVAVRWQAKSSSLDSEAIYPLIMWNCLWKSGASIPHGHLQVSLTKGMHYGHIESQRRAGVAYTERTGGNYYDDL
;
A
#
# COMPACT_ATOMS: atom_id res chain seq x y z
N MET A 1 18.84 -19.09 -2.75
CA MET A 1 18.56 -20.23 -1.85
C MET A 1 17.34 -19.85 -1.02
N ARG A 2 16.22 -20.58 -1.11
CA ARG A 2 15.01 -20.24 -0.33
C ARG A 2 15.23 -20.67 1.13
N LEU A 3 15.23 -19.69 2.03
CA LEU A 3 15.32 -19.92 3.48
C LEU A 3 14.08 -20.66 3.97
N SER A 4 14.26 -21.54 4.95
CA SER A 4 13.17 -22.31 5.55
C SER A 4 12.28 -21.43 6.44
N SER A 5 11.03 -21.85 6.60
CA SER A 5 10.05 -21.23 7.50
C SER A 5 10.40 -21.34 9.00
N ALA A 6 11.45 -22.09 9.37
CA ALA A 6 12.03 -22.11 10.71
C ALA A 6 13.11 -21.03 10.90
N GLU A 7 13.94 -20.77 9.88
CA GLU A 7 14.93 -19.68 9.89
C GLU A 7 14.28 -18.29 9.86
N LEU A 8 13.11 -18.18 9.24
CA LEU A 8 12.28 -16.97 9.27
C LEU A 8 11.62 -16.71 10.65
N ARG A 9 11.44 -17.74 11.49
CA ARG A 9 10.79 -17.60 12.82
C ARG A 9 11.69 -16.97 13.89
N GLN A 10 12.98 -16.78 13.62
CA GLN A 10 13.97 -16.32 14.62
C GLN A 10 14.51 -14.90 14.38
N ARG A 11 13.99 -14.15 13.40
CA ARG A 11 14.53 -12.83 13.04
C ARG A 11 13.48 -11.75 13.30
N GLN A 12 13.57 -11.07 14.44
CA GLN A 12 12.75 -9.87 14.64
C GLN A 12 13.32 -8.71 13.80
N ILE A 13 12.46 -7.80 13.37
CA ILE A 13 12.87 -6.61 12.58
C ILE A 13 13.88 -5.72 13.34
N VAL A 14 13.92 -5.79 14.68
CA VAL A 14 14.89 -5.10 15.52
C VAL A 14 16.29 -5.73 15.52
N ASP A 15 16.41 -6.96 15.01
CA ASP A 15 17.68 -7.70 14.86
C ASP A 15 18.27 -7.57 13.44
N LEU A 16 17.75 -6.65 12.62
CA LEU A 16 18.11 -6.53 11.21
C LEU A 16 19.63 -6.45 10.97
N GLU A 17 20.39 -5.78 11.84
CA GLU A 17 21.86 -5.72 11.74
C GLU A 17 22.51 -7.12 11.81
N HIS A 18 22.02 -8.01 12.68
CA HIS A 18 22.49 -9.40 12.75
C HIS A 18 22.07 -10.20 11.52
N VAL A 19 20.86 -9.94 11.01
CA VAL A 19 20.37 -10.56 9.78
C VAL A 19 21.27 -10.22 8.60
N LEU A 20 21.68 -8.96 8.48
CA LEU A 20 22.58 -8.47 7.42
C LEU A 20 23.99 -9.04 7.55
N ALA A 21 24.50 -9.20 8.77
CA ALA A 21 25.81 -9.80 9.01
C ALA A 21 25.89 -11.28 8.57
N ALA A 22 24.76 -11.98 8.56
CA ALA A 22 24.66 -13.38 8.15
C ALA A 22 24.43 -13.58 6.64
N LEU A 23 24.29 -12.50 5.86
CA LEU A 23 24.11 -12.59 4.41
C LEU A 23 25.42 -12.95 3.70
N SER A 24 25.29 -13.50 2.49
CA SER A 24 26.44 -13.62 1.58
C SER A 24 27.03 -12.24 1.28
N GLU A 25 28.29 -12.19 0.88
CA GLU A 25 28.94 -10.92 0.51
C GLU A 25 28.19 -10.21 -0.62
N ALA A 26 27.81 -10.94 -1.67
CA ALA A 26 27.05 -10.40 -2.79
C ALA A 26 25.68 -9.83 -2.36
N ASP A 27 24.94 -10.52 -1.49
CA ASP A 27 23.64 -10.04 -1.01
C ASP A 27 23.80 -8.84 -0.08
N ARG A 28 24.83 -8.83 0.77
CA ARG A 28 25.14 -7.70 1.66
C ARG A 28 25.51 -6.46 0.88
N GLU A 29 26.33 -6.59 -0.17
CA GLU A 29 26.67 -5.49 -1.06
C GLU A 29 25.44 -4.97 -1.82
N ARG A 30 24.61 -5.86 -2.36
CA ARG A 30 23.34 -5.50 -3.00
C ARG A 30 22.44 -4.71 -2.06
N PHE A 31 22.23 -5.23 -0.84
CA PHE A 31 21.44 -4.54 0.18
C PHE A 31 22.03 -3.17 0.53
N ALA A 32 23.35 -3.08 0.73
CA ALA A 32 24.03 -1.84 1.10
C ALA A 32 23.94 -0.75 0.02
N ARG A 33 23.83 -1.12 -1.27
CA ARG A 33 23.55 -0.18 -2.36
C ARG A 33 22.16 0.44 -2.26
N LEU A 34 21.17 -0.31 -1.78
CA LEU A 34 19.78 0.13 -1.71
C LEU A 34 19.43 0.80 -0.39
N TYR A 35 19.94 0.30 0.72
CA TYR A 35 19.49 0.66 2.05
C TYR A 35 20.62 1.12 2.98
N GLU A 36 20.29 2.12 3.80
CA GLU A 36 21.01 2.49 5.01
C GLU A 36 20.25 1.91 6.20
N VAL A 37 20.94 1.19 7.08
CA VAL A 37 20.37 0.68 8.34
C VAL A 37 21.17 1.25 9.49
N SER A 38 20.46 1.85 10.44
CA SER A 38 21.05 2.35 11.69
C SER A 38 20.15 1.97 12.86
N SER A 39 20.73 1.90 14.06
CA SER A 39 19.97 1.67 15.28
C SER A 39 20.29 2.70 16.35
N ALA A 40 19.31 2.96 17.21
CA ALA A 40 19.47 3.79 18.40
C ALA A 40 18.70 3.17 19.57
N VAL A 41 19.19 3.39 20.80
CA VAL A 41 18.50 2.95 22.01
C VAL A 41 17.86 4.15 22.70
N GLY A 42 16.54 4.22 22.65
CA GLY A 42 15.77 5.18 23.44
C GLY A 42 15.70 4.75 24.90
N ARG A 43 15.75 5.70 25.84
CA ARG A 43 15.67 5.43 27.27
C ARG A 43 14.56 6.24 27.93
N LEU A 44 13.93 5.67 28.94
CA LEU A 44 12.93 6.37 29.74
C LEU A 44 13.01 5.97 31.21
N VAL A 45 12.51 6.85 32.08
CA VAL A 45 12.31 6.59 33.50
C VAL A 45 10.81 6.78 33.77
N PRO A 46 10.04 5.70 34.00
CA PRO A 46 8.62 5.84 34.23
C PRO A 46 8.35 6.30 35.67
N PRO A 47 7.35 7.17 35.89
CA PRO A 47 6.94 7.53 37.25
C PRO A 47 6.31 6.33 37.96
N ASP A 48 6.37 6.30 39.29
CA ASP A 48 5.96 5.13 40.09
C ASP A 48 4.51 4.70 39.85
N HIS A 49 3.61 5.67 39.66
CA HIS A 49 2.20 5.39 39.38
C HIS A 49 1.98 4.66 38.04
N MET A 50 2.91 4.76 37.07
CA MET A 50 2.80 4.08 35.78
C MET A 50 3.30 2.62 35.82
N ARG A 51 4.08 2.22 36.83
CA ARG A 51 4.72 0.89 36.88
C ARG A 51 3.71 -0.26 36.75
N ARG A 52 2.57 -0.17 37.42
CA ARG A 52 1.50 -1.19 37.34
C ARG A 52 0.92 -1.32 35.94
N TRP A 53 0.71 -0.19 35.26
CA TRP A 53 0.21 -0.16 33.89
C TRP A 53 1.25 -0.74 32.91
N ILE A 54 2.52 -0.39 33.09
CA ILE A 54 3.63 -0.91 32.28
C ILE A 54 3.73 -2.42 32.40
N VAL A 55 3.76 -2.95 33.62
CA VAL A 55 3.81 -4.40 33.86
C VAL A 55 2.62 -5.11 33.22
N LYS A 56 1.41 -4.53 33.34
CA LYS A 56 0.19 -5.09 32.75
C LYS A 56 0.26 -5.24 31.23
N TYR A 57 0.82 -4.26 30.51
CA TYR A 57 0.77 -4.24 29.05
C TYR A 57 2.07 -4.63 28.35
N PHE A 58 3.22 -4.45 29.02
CA PHE A 58 4.55 -4.66 28.46
C PHE A 58 5.39 -5.68 29.25
N GLY A 59 4.82 -6.26 30.32
CA GLY A 59 5.44 -7.34 31.10
C GLY A 59 6.32 -6.84 32.25
N SER A 60 7.22 -5.88 32.01
CA SER A 60 8.08 -5.33 33.06
C SER A 60 8.47 -3.87 32.82
N VAL A 61 8.97 -3.20 33.87
CA VAL A 61 9.51 -1.83 33.76
C VAL A 61 10.81 -1.83 32.97
N GLU A 62 11.64 -2.85 33.17
CA GLU A 62 12.90 -3.04 32.48
C GLU A 62 12.68 -3.18 30.98
N ALA A 63 11.64 -3.91 30.56
CA ALA A 63 11.29 -4.14 29.16
C ALA A 63 10.94 -2.86 28.38
N VAL A 64 10.57 -1.77 29.07
CA VAL A 64 10.27 -0.48 28.43
C VAL A 64 11.32 0.60 28.69
N SER A 65 12.25 0.35 29.62
CA SER A 65 13.25 1.33 30.08
C SER A 65 14.30 1.62 29.01
N GLU A 66 14.70 0.60 28.25
CA GLU A 66 15.59 0.73 27.09
C GLU A 66 14.93 0.10 25.87
N GLN A 67 14.89 0.84 24.76
CA GLN A 67 14.16 0.44 23.57
C GLN A 67 15.04 0.60 22.33
N LYS A 68 15.40 -0.51 21.71
CA LYS A 68 16.08 -0.48 20.41
C LYS A 68 15.10 -0.05 19.32
N VAL A 69 15.50 0.97 18.57
CA VAL A 69 14.81 1.45 17.38
C VAL A 69 15.73 1.23 16.20
N VAL A 70 15.28 0.45 15.21
CA VAL A 70 15.99 0.26 13.95
C VAL A 70 15.37 1.17 12.90
N ARG A 71 16.21 1.94 12.21
CA ARG A 71 15.84 2.76 11.07
C ARG A 71 16.36 2.11 9.80
N VAL A 72 15.48 1.93 8.82
CA VAL A 72 15.83 1.51 7.46
C VAL A 72 15.48 2.66 6.53
N THR A 73 16.40 3.07 5.68
CA THR A 73 16.19 4.16 4.72
C THR A 73 16.64 3.71 3.34
N ASN A 74 15.76 3.81 2.35
CA ASN A 74 16.12 3.62 0.96
C ASN A 74 16.99 4.79 0.50
N ARG A 75 18.20 4.52 0.02
CA ARG A 75 19.17 5.56 -0.37
C ARG A 75 18.75 6.34 -1.62
N TRP A 76 17.88 5.75 -2.45
CA TRP A 76 17.50 6.28 -3.75
C TRP A 76 16.17 7.04 -3.70
N THR A 77 15.17 6.49 -3.00
CA THR A 77 13.87 7.13 -2.84
C THR A 77 13.78 7.99 -1.58
N LEU A 78 14.74 7.83 -0.65
CA LEU A 78 14.78 8.48 0.68
C LEU A 78 13.62 8.09 1.61
N GLU A 79 12.82 7.11 1.22
CA GLU A 79 11.76 6.56 2.06
C GLU A 79 12.36 5.83 3.25
N GLY A 80 11.87 6.15 4.44
CA GLY A 80 12.38 5.64 5.70
C GLY A 80 11.31 4.98 6.56
N SER A 81 11.67 3.90 7.22
CA SER A 81 10.83 3.22 8.22
C SER A 81 11.59 3.05 9.53
N LEU A 82 10.89 3.26 10.65
CA LEU A 82 11.43 3.07 11.99
C LEU A 82 10.68 1.93 12.70
N PHE A 83 11.43 0.99 13.22
CA PHE A 83 10.92 -0.21 13.87
C PHE A 83 11.31 -0.22 15.34
N ASN A 84 10.32 -0.37 16.20
CA ASN A 84 10.49 -0.58 17.64
C ASN A 84 9.49 -1.67 18.04
N GLU A 85 10.00 -2.73 18.68
CA GLU A 85 9.23 -3.93 19.04
C GLU A 85 8.01 -3.59 19.90
N LEU A 86 8.12 -2.61 20.81
CA LEU A 86 7.05 -2.22 21.71
C LEU A 86 5.91 -1.50 21.01
N ARG A 87 6.13 -0.91 19.82
CA ARG A 87 5.05 -0.27 19.05
C ARG A 87 3.96 -1.27 18.67
N ALA A 88 4.34 -2.51 18.35
CA ALA A 88 3.39 -3.58 18.00
C ALA A 88 2.58 -4.07 19.21
N ARG A 89 3.10 -3.90 20.43
CA ARG A 89 2.45 -4.30 21.69
C ARG A 89 1.61 -3.20 22.30
N ARG A 90 1.54 -2.02 21.68
CA ARG A 90 0.74 -0.91 22.21
C ARG A 90 -0.73 -1.35 22.23
N PRO A 91 -1.45 -1.14 23.34
CA PRO A 91 -2.88 -1.43 23.40
C PRO A 91 -3.61 -0.70 22.27
N LEU A 92 -4.28 -1.45 21.40
CA LEU A 92 -5.13 -0.91 20.34
C LEU A 92 -6.50 -0.59 20.94
N GLU A 93 -6.90 0.67 20.92
CA GLU A 93 -8.26 1.09 21.32
C GLU A 93 -9.29 0.81 20.23
N ALA A 94 -8.86 0.74 18.96
CA ALA A 94 -9.73 0.48 17.82
C ALA A 94 -9.94 -1.03 17.63
N ARG A 95 -11.09 -1.53 18.06
CA ARG A 95 -11.56 -2.86 17.65
C ARG A 95 -12.04 -2.81 16.20
N ILE A 96 -11.68 -3.83 15.42
CA ILE A 96 -12.40 -4.13 14.17
C ILE A 96 -13.85 -4.44 14.60
N PRO A 97 -14.88 -3.84 13.97
CA PRO A 97 -16.26 -4.16 14.31
C PRO A 97 -16.43 -5.68 14.22
N ALA A 98 -16.97 -6.29 15.27
CA ALA A 98 -17.24 -7.73 15.29
C ALA A 98 -18.26 -8.15 14.20
N ASP A 99 -18.84 -7.17 13.51
CA ASP A 99 -19.94 -7.32 12.58
C ASP A 99 -19.74 -6.56 11.25
N LEU A 100 -18.51 -6.54 10.73
CA LEU A 100 -18.15 -5.84 9.50
C LEU A 100 -19.03 -6.26 8.30
N ALA A 101 -19.35 -7.55 8.17
CA ALA A 101 -20.18 -8.05 7.09
C ALA A 101 -21.60 -7.45 7.11
N ASN A 102 -22.23 -7.34 8.28
CA ASN A 102 -23.54 -6.70 8.38
C ASN A 102 -23.46 -5.19 8.17
N GLU A 103 -22.36 -4.53 8.58
CA GLU A 103 -22.15 -3.11 8.28
C GLU A 103 -22.07 -2.85 6.77
N ILE A 104 -21.35 -3.70 6.03
CA ILE A 104 -21.29 -3.65 4.56
C ILE A 104 -22.65 -3.93 3.93
N ALA A 105 -23.36 -4.97 4.39
CA ALA A 105 -24.65 -5.34 3.82
C ALA A 105 -25.71 -4.23 3.99
N ARG A 106 -25.64 -3.45 5.08
CA ARG A 106 -26.54 -2.32 5.34
C ARG A 106 -26.33 -1.12 4.41
N THR A 107 -25.23 -1.07 3.66
CA THR A 107 -24.98 0.03 2.72
C THR A 107 -25.63 -0.23 1.36
N ALA A 108 -26.17 -1.43 1.12
CA ALA A 108 -26.90 -1.75 -0.10
C ALA A 108 -28.38 -1.28 -0.03
N PRO A 109 -28.98 -0.84 -1.16
CA PRO A 109 -28.30 -0.52 -2.41
C PRO A 109 -27.54 0.82 -2.27
N ASP A 110 -26.41 0.92 -2.96
CA ASP A 110 -25.68 2.17 -3.14
C ASP A 110 -25.61 2.54 -4.64
N PRO A 111 -25.08 3.73 -5.00
CA PRO A 111 -25.00 4.15 -6.40
C PRO A 111 -24.25 3.19 -7.34
N PHE A 112 -23.41 2.30 -6.79
CA PHE A 112 -22.63 1.34 -7.58
C PHE A 112 -23.34 0.00 -7.76
N CYS A 113 -24.46 -0.25 -7.07
CA CYS A 113 -25.34 -1.39 -7.36
C CYS A 113 -26.03 -1.27 -8.74
N GLU A 114 -26.32 -0.04 -9.19
CA GLU A 114 -26.92 0.25 -10.49
C GLU A 114 -26.16 1.41 -11.16
N PRO A 115 -24.90 1.17 -11.60
CA PRO A 115 -24.00 2.24 -12.02
C PRO A 115 -24.49 2.95 -13.28
N GLU A 116 -25.21 2.28 -14.17
CA GLU A 116 -25.75 2.86 -15.41
C GLU A 116 -26.76 3.98 -15.13
N LEU A 117 -27.50 3.88 -14.02
CA LEU A 117 -28.51 4.87 -13.61
C LEU A 117 -27.94 5.96 -12.69
N ASN A 118 -26.97 5.60 -11.85
CA ASN A 118 -26.55 6.42 -10.71
C ASN A 118 -25.14 7.00 -10.84
N THR A 119 -24.45 6.75 -11.96
CA THR A 119 -23.11 7.32 -12.23
C THR A 119 -23.04 7.87 -13.65
N PRO A 120 -22.23 8.92 -13.91
CA PRO A 120 -22.01 9.36 -15.28
C PRO A 120 -21.08 8.39 -16.02
N GLU A 121 -21.19 8.32 -17.35
CA GLU A 121 -20.20 7.65 -18.20
C GLU A 121 -19.13 8.62 -18.70
N ASP A 122 -18.01 8.10 -19.19
CA ASP A 122 -17.01 8.90 -19.89
C ASP A 122 -17.50 9.25 -21.30
N VAL A 123 -16.89 10.24 -21.97
CA VAL A 123 -17.33 10.68 -23.32
C VAL A 123 -17.17 9.61 -24.41
N PHE A 124 -16.39 8.56 -24.15
CA PHE A 124 -16.27 7.37 -24.99
C PHE A 124 -17.23 6.24 -24.59
N GLY A 125 -18.16 6.51 -23.67
CA GLY A 125 -19.08 5.55 -23.10
C GLY A 125 -18.46 4.72 -21.97
N ARG A 126 -19.19 3.68 -21.54
CA ARG A 126 -18.73 2.71 -20.55
C ARG A 126 -17.88 1.62 -21.17
N ILE A 127 -16.98 1.08 -20.36
CA ILE A 127 -16.21 -0.11 -20.66
C ILE A 127 -16.69 -1.21 -19.73
N GLU A 128 -17.22 -2.25 -20.33
CA GLU A 128 -17.74 -3.40 -19.62
C GLU A 128 -16.72 -4.54 -19.63
N GLY A 129 -16.51 -5.15 -18.48
CA GLY A 129 -15.93 -6.48 -18.30
C GLY A 129 -17.00 -7.46 -17.81
N LYS A 130 -16.61 -8.69 -17.53
CA LYS A 130 -17.51 -9.73 -17.01
C LYS A 130 -17.91 -9.48 -15.55
N HIS A 131 -17.01 -8.89 -14.77
CA HIS A 131 -17.12 -8.69 -13.33
C HIS A 131 -17.03 -7.22 -12.93
N ALA A 132 -16.62 -6.33 -13.83
CA ALA A 132 -16.61 -4.89 -13.59
C ALA A 132 -17.21 -4.05 -14.74
N VAL A 133 -17.55 -2.79 -14.44
CA VAL A 133 -17.97 -1.76 -15.39
C VAL A 133 -17.37 -0.42 -15.02
N THR A 134 -17.08 0.43 -16.00
CA THR A 134 -16.57 1.77 -15.73
C THR A 134 -17.67 2.81 -15.52
N ALA A 135 -17.33 3.83 -14.75
CA ALA A 135 -18.03 5.10 -14.73
C ALA A 135 -17.03 6.25 -14.71
N SER A 136 -17.44 7.40 -15.23
CA SER A 136 -16.73 8.65 -15.09
C SER A 136 -16.83 9.10 -13.63
N ASN A 137 -15.72 9.49 -13.01
CA ASN A 137 -15.82 10.07 -11.68
C ASN A 137 -16.45 11.46 -11.78
N ILE A 138 -17.52 11.71 -11.03
CA ILE A 138 -18.23 13.00 -11.03
C ILE A 138 -17.39 14.12 -10.40
N ALA A 139 -16.52 13.78 -9.43
CA ALA A 139 -15.61 14.68 -8.76
C ALA A 139 -14.17 14.34 -9.16
N LYS A 140 -13.76 14.81 -10.34
CA LYS A 140 -12.44 14.50 -10.91
C LYS A 140 -11.31 15.20 -10.15
N TYR A 141 -10.21 14.50 -9.90
CA TYR A 141 -8.97 15.11 -9.38
C TYR A 141 -7.92 15.34 -10.48
N ASP A 142 -8.12 14.77 -11.68
CA ASP A 142 -7.32 15.01 -12.88
C ASP A 142 -8.22 14.94 -14.13
N GLY A 143 -7.74 15.40 -15.29
CA GLY A 143 -8.49 15.53 -16.54
C GLY A 143 -9.14 14.21 -16.98
N TYR A 144 -8.43 13.09 -16.82
CA TYR A 144 -8.98 11.75 -16.98
C TYR A 144 -9.02 11.07 -15.62
N HIS A 145 -10.22 10.94 -15.06
CA HIS A 145 -10.47 10.24 -13.80
C HIS A 145 -11.80 9.47 -13.87
N GLY A 146 -11.72 8.15 -13.75
CA GLY A 146 -12.84 7.22 -13.72
C GLY A 146 -12.79 6.29 -12.53
N VAL A 147 -13.82 5.47 -12.41
CA VAL A 147 -13.89 4.34 -11.47
C VAL A 147 -14.16 3.05 -12.23
N VAL A 148 -13.60 1.95 -11.75
CA VAL A 148 -13.90 0.59 -12.20
C VAL A 148 -14.68 -0.09 -11.08
N ILE A 149 -15.97 -0.27 -11.28
CA ILE A 149 -16.93 -0.72 -10.28
C ILE A 149 -17.07 -2.23 -10.42
N PHE A 150 -16.82 -2.99 -9.35
CA PHE A 150 -17.13 -4.42 -9.33
C PHE A 150 -18.65 -4.61 -9.35
N ARG A 151 -19.16 -5.69 -9.94
CA ARG A 151 -20.61 -5.98 -9.91
C ARG A 151 -21.08 -6.53 -8.56
N GLU A 152 -20.15 -7.04 -7.76
CA GLU A 152 -20.43 -7.55 -6.42
C GLU A 152 -20.36 -6.39 -5.42
N HIS A 153 -21.42 -6.23 -4.62
CA HIS A 153 -21.54 -5.14 -3.65
C HIS A 153 -20.52 -5.29 -2.52
N ASP A 154 -20.34 -6.52 -2.01
CA ASP A 154 -19.37 -6.77 -0.95
C ASP A 154 -17.93 -6.53 -1.47
N PRO A 155 -17.23 -5.47 -1.00
CA PRO A 155 -15.89 -5.14 -1.47
C PRO A 155 -14.83 -6.18 -1.08
N LEU A 156 -15.18 -7.16 -0.24
CA LEU A 156 -14.33 -8.27 0.18
C LEU A 156 -14.64 -9.58 -0.54
N ALA A 157 -15.73 -9.65 -1.32
CA ALA A 157 -16.15 -10.86 -2.04
C ALA A 157 -15.52 -10.99 -3.44
N PHE A 158 -14.36 -10.36 -3.66
CA PHE A 158 -13.65 -10.49 -4.92
C PHE A 158 -13.04 -11.89 -5.10
N THR A 159 -13.00 -12.34 -6.35
CA THR A 159 -12.29 -13.53 -6.80
C THR A 159 -11.09 -13.16 -7.67
N GLU A 160 -10.15 -14.07 -7.87
CA GLU A 160 -9.05 -13.87 -8.82
C GLU A 160 -9.56 -13.45 -10.21
N ALA A 161 -10.62 -14.10 -10.69
CA ALA A 161 -11.23 -13.78 -11.99
C ALA A 161 -11.79 -12.34 -12.02
N SER A 162 -12.44 -11.90 -10.95
CA SER A 162 -12.97 -10.53 -10.87
C SER A 162 -11.87 -9.47 -10.83
N VAL A 163 -10.75 -9.75 -10.13
CA VAL A 163 -9.61 -8.83 -10.06
C VAL A 163 -8.92 -8.72 -11.43
N LYS A 164 -8.70 -9.86 -12.11
CA LYS A 164 -8.16 -9.86 -13.48
C LYS A 164 -9.03 -9.05 -14.43
N ASP A 165 -10.34 -9.25 -14.40
CA ASP A 165 -11.30 -8.51 -15.22
C ASP A 165 -11.29 -7.01 -14.92
N ALA A 166 -11.26 -6.62 -13.64
CA ALA A 166 -11.20 -5.20 -13.26
C ALA A 166 -9.91 -4.51 -13.75
N ILE A 167 -8.76 -5.19 -13.70
CA ILE A 167 -7.50 -4.67 -14.25
C ILE A 167 -7.54 -4.58 -15.79
N ASP A 168 -8.10 -5.58 -16.48
CA ASP A 168 -8.30 -5.51 -17.94
C ASP A 168 -9.21 -4.33 -18.33
N VAL A 169 -10.32 -4.14 -17.62
CA VAL A 169 -11.23 -3.00 -17.79
C VAL A 169 -10.48 -1.68 -17.58
N ALA A 170 -9.65 -1.58 -16.53
CA ALA A 170 -8.84 -0.39 -16.26
C ALA A 170 -7.85 -0.07 -17.39
N VAL A 171 -7.18 -1.09 -17.96
CA VAL A 171 -6.25 -0.93 -19.08
C VAL A 171 -7.00 -0.48 -20.35
N ARG A 172 -8.15 -1.08 -20.64
CA ARG A 172 -9.01 -0.63 -21.76
C ARG A 172 -9.50 0.80 -21.57
N TRP A 173 -9.81 1.20 -20.34
CA TRP A 173 -10.15 2.59 -20.00
C TRP A 173 -9.00 3.55 -20.25
N GLN A 174 -7.78 3.19 -19.88
CA GLN A 174 -6.60 4.01 -20.17
C GLN A 174 -6.37 4.15 -21.67
N ALA A 175 -6.52 3.07 -22.45
CA ALA A 175 -6.38 3.12 -23.90
C ALA A 175 -7.43 4.04 -24.55
N LYS A 176 -8.68 4.02 -24.08
CA LYS A 176 -9.74 4.93 -24.56
C LYS A 176 -9.46 6.38 -24.18
N SER A 177 -9.06 6.65 -22.95
CA SER A 177 -8.65 7.99 -22.50
C SER A 177 -7.48 8.53 -23.32
N SER A 178 -6.43 7.73 -23.55
CA SER A 178 -5.26 8.11 -24.36
C SER A 178 -5.60 8.34 -25.83
N SER A 179 -6.61 7.65 -26.38
CA SER A 179 -7.09 7.90 -27.74
C SER A 179 -7.78 9.27 -27.92
N LEU A 180 -8.22 9.90 -26.83
CA LEU A 180 -8.78 11.25 -26.82
C LEU A 180 -7.72 12.34 -26.62
N ASP A 181 -6.65 12.02 -25.88
CA ASP A 181 -5.50 12.91 -25.68
C ASP A 181 -4.21 12.07 -25.70
N SER A 182 -3.46 12.18 -26.80
CA SER A 182 -2.22 11.43 -26.99
C SER A 182 -1.07 11.89 -26.08
N GLU A 183 -1.20 13.01 -25.36
CA GLU A 183 -0.25 13.43 -24.32
C GLU A 183 -0.51 12.74 -22.98
N ALA A 184 -1.73 12.24 -22.76
CA ALA A 184 -2.12 11.55 -21.53
C ALA A 184 -1.67 10.08 -21.61
N ILE A 185 -0.51 9.79 -21.00
CA ILE A 185 0.16 8.48 -21.10
C ILE A 185 0.65 7.94 -19.74
N TYR A 186 0.40 8.66 -18.65
CA TYR A 186 0.88 8.31 -17.31
C TYR A 186 -0.27 7.78 -16.45
N PRO A 187 -0.51 6.46 -16.41
CA PRO A 187 -1.65 5.90 -15.69
C PRO A 187 -1.39 5.81 -14.18
N LEU A 188 -2.47 5.87 -13.41
CA LEU A 188 -2.51 5.48 -12.00
C LEU A 188 -3.79 4.68 -11.73
N ILE A 189 -3.62 3.52 -11.11
CA ILE A 189 -4.73 2.69 -10.61
C ILE A 189 -4.61 2.66 -9.09
N MET A 190 -5.69 2.98 -8.38
CA MET A 190 -5.76 2.94 -6.93
C MET A 190 -6.94 2.09 -6.47
N TRP A 191 -6.76 1.30 -5.42
CA TRP A 191 -7.83 0.54 -4.79
C TRP A 191 -7.91 0.87 -3.31
N ASN A 192 -8.93 1.65 -2.95
CA ASN A 192 -9.28 1.88 -1.55
C ASN A 192 -10.43 0.94 -1.19
N CYS A 193 -10.25 0.12 -0.17
CA CYS A 193 -11.25 -0.81 0.33
C CYS A 193 -11.72 -0.38 1.73
N LEU A 194 -13.02 -0.10 1.88
CA LEU A 194 -13.67 0.35 3.11
C LEU A 194 -13.24 1.76 3.60
N TRP A 195 -14.05 2.32 4.50
CA TRP A 195 -13.94 3.71 4.97
C TRP A 195 -12.59 4.08 5.59
N LYS A 196 -11.92 3.14 6.28
CA LYS A 196 -10.61 3.40 6.92
C LYS A 196 -9.48 3.59 5.91
N SER A 197 -9.67 3.20 4.64
CA SER A 197 -8.73 3.48 3.55
C SER A 197 -9.14 4.69 2.70
N GLY A 198 -10.20 5.42 3.10
CA GLY A 198 -10.66 6.61 2.38
C GLY A 198 -11.67 6.33 1.26
N ALA A 199 -12.25 5.13 1.19
CA ALA A 199 -13.37 4.86 0.29
C ALA A 199 -14.63 5.60 0.78
N SER A 200 -15.18 6.49 -0.05
CA SER A 200 -16.44 7.20 0.24
C SER A 200 -17.68 6.35 -0.03
N ILE A 201 -17.54 5.33 -0.89
CA ILE A 201 -18.56 4.34 -1.21
C ILE A 201 -17.99 2.98 -0.81
N PRO A 202 -18.66 2.20 0.08
CA PRO A 202 -18.15 0.91 0.53
C PRO A 202 -18.02 -0.14 -0.57
N HIS A 203 -18.87 -0.10 -1.60
CA HIS A 203 -18.84 -0.98 -2.76
C HIS A 203 -17.43 -1.17 -3.33
N GLY A 204 -17.09 -2.40 -3.74
CA GLY A 204 -15.80 -2.68 -4.39
C GLY A 204 -15.58 -1.85 -5.64
N HIS A 205 -14.54 -1.01 -5.66
CA HIS A 205 -14.14 -0.27 -6.86
C HIS A 205 -12.66 0.09 -6.88
N LEU A 206 -12.13 0.25 -8.09
CA LEU A 206 -10.84 0.89 -8.35
C LEU A 206 -11.09 2.34 -8.79
N GLN A 207 -10.14 3.22 -8.53
CA GLN A 207 -10.04 4.51 -9.19
C GLN A 207 -8.96 4.42 -10.27
N VAL A 208 -9.25 4.97 -11.44
CA VAL A 208 -8.33 5.02 -12.58
C VAL A 208 -8.13 6.46 -13.01
N SER A 209 -6.89 6.85 -13.23
CA SER A 209 -6.58 8.15 -13.82
C SER A 209 -5.47 8.06 -14.83
N LEU A 210 -5.42 9.05 -15.71
CA LEU A 210 -4.43 9.17 -16.76
C LEU A 210 -4.00 10.63 -16.85
N THR A 211 -2.72 10.88 -16.60
CA THR A 211 -2.18 12.24 -16.59
C THR A 211 -1.19 12.46 -17.72
N LYS A 212 -0.80 13.72 -17.93
CA LYS A 212 0.13 14.15 -18.97
C LYS A 212 1.32 14.91 -18.39
N GLY A 213 2.40 14.99 -19.17
CA GLY A 213 3.64 15.64 -18.77
C GLY A 213 4.54 14.78 -17.88
N MET A 214 4.03 14.19 -16.79
CA MET A 214 4.77 13.23 -15.95
C MET A 214 3.86 12.37 -15.08
N HIS A 215 4.40 11.31 -14.49
CA HIS A 215 3.69 10.56 -13.44
C HIS A 215 3.40 11.43 -12.21
N TYR A 216 2.42 11.01 -11.40
CA TYR A 216 2.18 11.56 -10.07
C TYR A 216 3.45 11.52 -9.21
N GLY A 217 3.64 12.52 -8.35
CA GLY A 217 4.95 12.84 -7.76
C GLY A 217 5.68 11.68 -7.09
N HIS A 218 4.97 10.82 -6.34
CA HIS A 218 5.58 9.64 -5.72
C HIS A 218 6.10 8.62 -6.75
N ILE A 219 5.28 8.33 -7.77
CA ILE A 219 5.64 7.40 -8.85
C ILE A 219 6.78 7.96 -9.69
N GLU A 220 6.76 9.27 -10.00
CA GLU A 220 7.85 9.90 -10.74
C GLU A 220 9.16 9.89 -9.94
N SER A 221 9.09 10.09 -8.61
CA SER A 221 10.25 9.97 -7.73
C SER A 221 10.86 8.56 -7.76
N GLN A 222 10.02 7.52 -7.69
CA GLN A 222 10.47 6.13 -7.79
C GLN A 222 11.08 5.81 -9.15
N ARG A 223 10.46 6.28 -10.24
CA ARG A 223 11.00 6.11 -11.60
C ARG A 223 12.39 6.73 -11.74
N ARG A 224 12.57 7.97 -11.28
CA ARG A 224 13.86 8.66 -11.30
C ARG A 224 14.92 7.96 -10.46
N ALA A 225 14.53 7.47 -9.27
CA ALA A 225 15.40 6.67 -8.43
C ALA A 225 15.89 5.40 -9.15
N GLY A 226 15.00 4.68 -9.82
CA GLY A 226 15.36 3.47 -10.59
C GLY A 226 16.29 3.75 -11.78
N VAL A 227 16.05 4.84 -12.51
CA VAL A 227 16.95 5.29 -13.60
C VAL A 227 18.33 5.64 -13.04
N ALA A 228 18.40 6.49 -12.02
CA ALA A 228 19.66 6.89 -11.40
C ALA A 228 20.42 5.69 -10.80
N TYR A 229 19.71 4.71 -10.24
CA TYR A 229 20.29 3.46 -9.74
C TYR A 229 21.00 2.70 -10.87
N THR A 230 20.30 2.56 -11.99
CA THR A 230 20.80 1.82 -13.15
C THR A 230 22.02 2.51 -13.76
N GLU A 231 21.97 3.83 -13.92
CA GLU A 231 23.09 4.64 -14.45
C GLU A 231 24.35 4.55 -13.59
N ARG A 232 24.21 4.48 -12.25
CA ARG A 232 25.34 4.52 -11.33
C ARG A 232 25.90 3.15 -10.97
N THR A 233 25.07 2.10 -11.00
CA THR A 233 25.45 0.76 -10.54
C THR A 233 25.55 -0.27 -11.68
N GLY A 234 24.93 0.01 -12.82
CA GLY A 234 24.75 -0.96 -13.91
C GLY A 234 23.72 -2.05 -13.62
N GLY A 235 23.16 -2.11 -12.40
CA GLY A 235 22.11 -3.05 -12.02
C GLY A 235 20.70 -2.49 -12.22
N ASN A 236 19.69 -3.35 -12.29
CA ASN A 236 18.29 -2.93 -12.30
C ASN A 236 17.80 -2.75 -10.85
N TYR A 237 17.21 -1.59 -10.55
CA TYR A 237 16.72 -1.26 -9.21
C TYR A 237 15.70 -2.26 -8.67
N TYR A 238 14.76 -2.72 -9.50
CA TYR A 238 13.70 -3.64 -9.10
C TYR A 238 14.16 -5.09 -9.01
N ASP A 239 15.19 -5.48 -9.78
CA ASP A 239 15.78 -6.82 -9.68
C ASP A 239 16.68 -6.96 -8.43
N ASP A 240 17.25 -5.85 -7.96
CA ASP A 240 18.09 -5.82 -6.77
C ASP A 240 17.30 -5.64 -5.46
N LEU A 241 16.02 -5.24 -5.52
CA LEU A 241 15.08 -5.16 -4.38
C LEU A 241 14.63 -6.54 -3.87
#